data_AF-A0AAP0KGL5-F1
#
_entry.id   AF-A0AAP0KGL5-F1
#
_cell.length_a   1.000
_cell.length_b   1.000
_cell.length_c   1.000
_cell.angle_alpha   90.00
_cell.angle_beta   90.00
_cell.angle_gamma   90.00
#
_symmetry.space_group_name_H-M   'P 1'
#
loop_
_entity.id
_entity.type
_entity.pdbx_description
1 polymer ?
#
loop_
_entity_poly.entity_id
_entity_poly.type
_entity_poly.pdbx_seq_one_letter_code
_entity_poly.pdbx_strand_id
1 'polypeptide(L)'
;MDETKLRLHALNLEYFWCGDYLIREYTIVEELSRLDFVAVCFEPEGKDRFVPLEDLNIVEEERDEYLRHATSVVKAVCYASKLRLNAWTLLATFEPRVVLDQHLQFHNLKYLEVNTWLSRDCVFAIIELMRISPKIKNLFLTYY
;
A
#
# COMPACT_ATOMS: atom_id res chain seq x y z
N MET A 1 -19.44 17.42 -10.44
CA MET A 1 -18.93 16.92 -9.13
C MET A 1 -17.89 15.88 -9.45
N ASP A 2 -16.72 15.98 -8.84
CA ASP A 2 -15.58 15.09 -9.10
C ASP A 2 -15.86 13.74 -8.41
N GLU A 3 -16.45 12.80 -9.14
CA GLU A 3 -17.06 11.56 -8.62
C GLU A 3 -16.05 10.49 -8.15
N THR A 4 -14.75 10.73 -8.31
CA THR A 4 -13.70 9.74 -8.04
C THR A 4 -13.06 9.85 -6.66
N LYS A 5 -13.31 10.92 -5.90
CA LYS A 5 -12.62 11.18 -4.62
C LYS A 5 -13.35 10.58 -3.43
N LEU A 6 -12.84 9.46 -2.92
CA LEU A 6 -13.31 8.87 -1.66
C LEU A 6 -12.65 9.59 -0.47
N ARG A 7 -13.45 10.31 0.33
CA ARG A 7 -13.00 10.98 1.58
C ARG A 7 -13.47 10.20 2.80
N LEU A 8 -12.51 9.73 3.61
CA LEU A 8 -12.79 9.01 4.85
C LEU A 8 -12.60 9.94 6.05
N HIS A 9 -13.70 10.28 6.72
CA HIS A 9 -13.71 11.01 7.98
C HIS A 9 -14.27 10.10 9.08
N ALA A 10 -13.39 9.43 9.83
CA ALA A 10 -13.80 8.49 10.86
C ALA A 10 -12.81 8.48 12.04
N LEU A 11 -13.04 9.36 13.03
CA LEU A 11 -12.16 9.59 14.18
C LEU A 11 -12.01 8.40 15.14
N ASN A 12 -12.93 7.44 15.08
CA ASN A 12 -12.94 6.23 15.90
C ASN A 12 -12.84 4.96 15.05
N LEU A 13 -12.33 5.07 13.82
CA LEU A 13 -12.15 3.92 12.95
C LEU A 13 -11.04 3.04 13.52
N GLU A 14 -11.37 1.80 13.86
CA GLU A 14 -10.42 0.81 14.38
C GLU A 14 -9.90 -0.12 13.27
N TYR A 15 -10.71 -0.30 12.23
CA TYR A 15 -10.47 -1.18 11.10
C TYR A 15 -10.74 -0.47 9.79
N PHE A 16 -9.78 -0.52 8.87
CA PHE A 16 -9.93 -0.04 7.49
C PHE A 16 -9.52 -1.14 6.51
N TRP A 17 -10.38 -1.43 5.53
CA TRP A 17 -10.04 -2.29 4.40
C TRP A 17 -10.32 -1.54 3.10
N CYS A 18 -9.29 -1.43 2.27
CA CYS A 18 -9.38 -0.91 0.92
C CYS A 18 -8.94 -1.99 -0.06
N GLY A 19 -9.90 -2.62 -0.72
CA GLY A 19 -9.67 -3.51 -1.85
C GLY A 19 -10.34 -2.92 -3.07
N ASP A 20 -9.57 -2.53 -4.08
CA ASP A 20 -10.12 -1.97 -5.32
C ASP A 20 -9.20 -2.21 -6.52
N TYR A 21 -9.77 -2.02 -7.71
CA TYR A 21 -9.07 -2.00 -8.99
C TYR A 21 -8.46 -0.60 -9.24
N LEU A 22 -7.41 -0.58 -10.06
CA LEU A 22 -6.40 0.48 -10.26
C LEU A 22 -6.85 1.95 -10.45
N ILE A 23 -8.12 2.22 -10.74
CA ILE A 23 -8.54 3.44 -11.46
C ILE A 23 -9.15 4.52 -10.54
N ARG A 24 -9.37 4.25 -9.24
CA ARG A 24 -10.04 5.22 -8.36
C ARG A 24 -9.07 6.09 -7.57
N GLU A 25 -9.27 7.40 -7.62
CA GLU A 25 -8.53 8.38 -6.82
C GLU A 25 -8.94 8.31 -5.34
N TYR A 26 -8.12 7.67 -4.52
CA TYR A 26 -8.31 7.68 -3.07
C TYR A 26 -7.64 8.91 -2.47
N THR A 27 -8.44 9.87 -1.98
CA THR A 27 -7.92 10.95 -1.14
C THR A 27 -8.28 10.68 0.31
N ILE A 28 -7.39 10.03 1.05
CA ILE A 28 -7.52 9.96 2.51
C ILE A 28 -7.04 11.30 3.06
N VAL A 29 -7.99 12.17 3.42
CA VAL A 29 -7.76 13.59 3.71
C VAL A 29 -7.16 13.83 5.11
N GLU A 30 -7.28 12.88 6.03
CA GLU A 30 -6.85 13.07 7.42
C GLU A 30 -5.97 11.90 7.89
N GLU A 31 -5.00 12.23 8.76
CA GLU A 31 -4.21 11.22 9.47
C GLU A 31 -5.15 10.30 10.23
N LEU A 32 -5.25 9.05 9.79
CA LEU A 32 -6.01 8.00 10.47
C LEU A 32 -5.23 7.51 11.70
N SER A 33 -4.78 8.46 12.52
CA SER A 33 -3.82 8.35 13.62
C SER A 33 -4.21 7.38 14.73
N ARG A 34 -5.43 6.83 14.70
CA ARG A 34 -5.99 5.91 15.69
C ARG A 34 -6.30 4.50 15.14
N LEU A 35 -5.98 4.20 13.88
CA LEU A 35 -6.25 2.88 13.31
C LEU A 35 -5.41 1.79 13.97
N ASP A 36 -6.06 0.76 14.52
CA ASP A 36 -5.37 -0.41 15.03
C ASP A 36 -5.03 -1.38 13.89
N PHE A 37 -5.95 -1.56 12.93
CA PHE A 37 -5.75 -2.47 11.80
C PHE A 37 -6.11 -1.83 10.46
N VAL A 38 -5.23 -2.03 9.49
CA VAL A 38 -5.42 -1.60 8.11
C VAL A 38 -5.07 -2.72 7.14
N ALA A 39 -5.93 -2.95 6.14
CA ALA A 39 -5.63 -3.78 4.99
C ALA A 39 -5.78 -2.97 3.69
N VAL A 40 -4.74 -2.93 2.88
CA VAL A 40 -4.74 -2.25 1.57
C VAL A 40 -4.30 -3.24 0.51
N CYS A 41 -5.20 -3.54 -0.43
CA CYS A 41 -4.98 -4.51 -1.49
C CYS A 41 -5.47 -3.93 -2.83
N PHE A 42 -4.58 -3.25 -3.55
CA PHE A 42 -4.85 -2.84 -4.93
C PHE A 42 -4.37 -3.89 -5.92
N GLU A 43 -5.20 -4.24 -6.89
CA GLU A 43 -4.88 -5.22 -7.92
C GLU A 43 -5.00 -4.61 -9.33
N PRO A 44 -4.11 -4.99 -10.25
CA PRO A 44 -4.28 -4.67 -11.66
C PRO A 44 -5.58 -5.25 -12.24
N GLU A 45 -6.36 -4.41 -12.92
CA GLU A 45 -7.61 -4.84 -13.54
C GLU A 45 -7.33 -5.90 -14.63
N GLY A 46 -8.08 -7.01 -14.61
CA GLY A 46 -8.02 -8.06 -15.62
C GLY A 46 -6.79 -9.00 -15.57
N LYS A 47 -6.06 -9.06 -14.44
CA LYS A 47 -4.87 -9.90 -14.31
C LYS A 47 -5.01 -10.93 -13.17
N ASP A 48 -5.31 -12.18 -13.56
CA ASP A 48 -5.34 -13.34 -12.63
C ASP A 48 -3.94 -13.88 -12.26
N ARG A 49 -2.85 -13.31 -12.80
CA ARG A 49 -1.47 -13.81 -12.65
C ARG A 49 -0.43 -12.69 -12.54
N PHE A 50 0.78 -13.05 -12.08
CA PHE A 50 1.88 -12.09 -11.94
C PHE A 50 2.15 -11.50 -13.29
N VAL A 51 2.32 -10.19 -13.29
CA VAL A 51 3.04 -9.53 -14.34
C VAL A 51 3.91 -8.51 -13.62
N PRO A 52 5.25 -8.53 -13.71
CA PRO A 52 6.04 -7.44 -13.17
C PRO A 52 5.44 -6.07 -13.53
N LEU A 53 5.54 -5.07 -12.64
CA LEU A 53 5.00 -3.73 -12.90
C LEU A 53 5.49 -3.14 -14.23
N GLU A 54 6.66 -3.56 -14.68
CA GLU A 54 7.31 -3.20 -15.95
C GLU A 54 6.73 -3.95 -17.16
N ASP A 55 6.19 -5.15 -16.94
CA ASP A 55 5.61 -6.03 -17.96
C ASP A 55 4.09 -5.86 -18.07
N LEU A 56 3.49 -5.07 -17.17
CA LEU A 56 2.10 -4.68 -17.28
C LEU A 56 1.98 -3.83 -18.55
N ASN A 57 1.26 -4.35 -19.56
CA ASN A 57 0.81 -3.60 -20.75
C ASN A 57 -0.22 -2.52 -20.36
N ILE A 58 0.14 -1.70 -19.39
CA ILE A 58 -0.59 -0.56 -18.88
C ILE A 58 0.08 0.66 -19.49
N VAL A 59 -0.70 1.66 -19.89
CA VAL A 59 -0.14 2.91 -20.43
C VAL A 59 0.71 3.55 -19.32
N GLU A 60 1.88 4.13 -19.65
CA GLU A 60 2.80 4.69 -18.65
C GLU A 60 2.09 5.67 -17.68
N GLU A 61 1.10 6.40 -18.18
CA GLU A 61 0.22 7.29 -17.40
C GLU A 61 -0.60 6.55 -16.33
N GLU A 62 -1.22 5.42 -16.68
CA GLU A 62 -2.00 4.58 -15.77
C GLU A 62 -1.10 3.93 -14.70
N ARG A 63 0.15 3.58 -15.06
CA ARG A 63 1.16 3.07 -14.11
C ARG A 63 1.54 4.15 -13.10
N ASP A 64 1.83 5.36 -13.56
CA ASP A 64 2.21 6.46 -12.67
C ASP A 64 1.07 6.88 -11.74
N GLU A 65 -0.16 6.84 -12.24
CA GLU A 65 -1.36 7.06 -11.43
C GLU A 65 -1.52 5.99 -10.35
N TYR A 66 -1.34 4.71 -10.71
CA TYR A 66 -1.34 3.61 -9.75
C TYR A 66 -0.29 3.79 -8.65
N LEU A 67 0.95 4.07 -9.03
CA LEU A 67 2.06 4.29 -8.10
C LEU A 67 1.72 5.43 -7.13
N ARG A 68 1.15 6.52 -7.63
CA ARG A 68 0.73 7.68 -6.82
C ARG A 68 -0.37 7.32 -5.84
N HIS A 69 -1.39 6.58 -6.28
CA HIS A 69 -2.54 6.21 -5.45
C HIS A 69 -2.19 5.22 -4.35
N ALA A 70 -1.54 4.11 -4.70
CA ALA A 70 -1.11 3.12 -3.73
C ALA A 70 -0.27 3.78 -2.62
N THR A 71 0.65 4.65 -3.03
CA THR A 71 1.53 5.32 -2.09
C THR A 71 0.82 6.38 -1.24
N SER A 72 -0.12 7.13 -1.80
CA SER A 72 -0.95 8.08 -1.05
C SER A 72 -1.74 7.38 0.06
N VAL A 73 -2.36 6.25 -0.27
CA VAL A 73 -3.13 5.46 0.69
C VAL A 73 -2.23 4.88 1.77
N VAL A 74 -1.07 4.32 1.39
CA VAL A 74 -0.12 3.77 2.36
C VAL A 74 0.46 4.86 3.28
N LYS A 75 0.70 6.07 2.77
CA LYS A 75 1.07 7.23 3.61
C LYS A 75 0.00 7.57 4.63
N ALA A 76 -1.26 7.61 4.23
CA ALA A 76 -2.33 8.03 5.13
C ALA A 76 -2.57 7.07 6.30
N VAL A 77 -2.10 5.82 6.18
CA VAL A 77 -2.21 4.77 7.18
C VAL A 77 -0.90 4.50 7.92
N CYS A 78 0.09 5.40 7.83
CA CYS A 78 1.42 5.23 8.42
C CYS A 78 1.42 5.08 9.96
N TYR A 79 0.34 5.51 10.62
CA TYR A 79 0.15 5.38 12.05
C TYR A 79 -0.46 4.05 12.51
N ALA A 80 -0.83 3.16 11.57
CA ALA A 80 -1.46 1.90 11.88
C ALA A 80 -0.57 0.99 12.74
N SER A 81 -1.17 0.27 13.67
CA SER A 81 -0.48 -0.71 14.53
C SER A 81 -0.32 -2.07 13.86
N LYS A 82 -1.27 -2.41 12.96
CA LYS A 82 -1.28 -3.60 12.11
C LYS A 82 -1.55 -3.18 10.68
N LEU A 83 -0.73 -3.66 9.73
CA LEU A 83 -0.88 -3.38 8.32
C LEU A 83 -0.85 -4.69 7.52
N ARG A 84 -1.81 -4.85 6.60
CA ARG A 84 -1.83 -5.90 5.59
C ARG A 84 -1.71 -5.28 4.20
N LEU A 85 -0.77 -5.78 3.39
CA LEU A 85 -0.56 -5.37 2.01
C LEU A 85 -0.59 -6.59 1.08
N ASN A 86 -0.98 -6.40 -0.18
CA ASN A 86 -0.68 -7.36 -1.25
C ASN A 86 0.63 -6.98 -1.98
N ALA A 87 1.15 -7.90 -2.79
CA ALA A 87 2.41 -7.75 -3.53
C ALA A 87 2.43 -6.49 -4.39
N TRP A 88 1.33 -6.21 -5.08
CA TRP A 88 1.20 -5.06 -5.95
C TRP A 88 1.32 -3.75 -5.19
N THR A 89 0.51 -3.58 -4.14
CA THR A 89 0.52 -2.36 -3.30
C THR A 89 1.88 -2.14 -2.66
N LEU A 90 2.51 -3.23 -2.20
CA LEU A 90 3.87 -3.21 -1.67
C LEU A 90 4.85 -2.68 -2.73
N LEU A 91 4.90 -3.30 -3.91
CA LEU A 91 5.84 -2.90 -4.97
C LEU A 91 5.60 -1.47 -5.44
N ALA A 92 4.34 -1.04 -5.51
CA ALA A 92 3.98 0.32 -5.90
C ALA A 92 4.51 1.37 -4.93
N THR A 93 4.37 1.09 -3.64
CA THR A 93 4.80 2.00 -2.56
C THR A 93 6.32 2.13 -2.51
N PHE A 94 7.04 1.04 -2.79
CA PHE A 94 8.49 0.97 -2.67
C PHE A 94 9.21 0.96 -4.02
N GLU A 95 8.55 1.42 -5.09
CA GLU A 95 9.22 1.65 -6.38
C GLU A 95 10.29 2.74 -6.17
N PRO A 96 11.58 2.48 -6.49
CA PRO A 96 12.64 3.48 -6.52
C PRO A 96 12.25 4.92 -6.96
N ARG A 97 11.48 5.08 -8.05
CA ARG A 97 10.99 6.36 -8.59
C ARG A 97 10.11 7.11 -7.60
N VAL A 98 9.39 6.39 -6.76
CA VAL A 98 8.43 6.92 -5.78
C VAL A 98 9.10 7.13 -4.41
N VAL A 99 10.00 6.22 -4.02
CA VAL A 99 10.69 6.23 -2.71
C VAL A 99 11.57 7.47 -2.53
N LEU A 100 12.11 8.02 -3.63
CA LEU A 100 13.00 9.20 -3.59
C LEU A 100 12.32 10.48 -3.05
N ASP A 101 10.98 10.53 -3.01
CA ASP A 101 10.23 11.75 -2.71
C ASP A 101 9.52 11.74 -1.35
N GLN A 102 9.83 10.78 -0.45
CA GLN A 102 8.94 10.50 0.69
C GLN A 102 9.62 10.29 2.04
N HIS A 103 9.23 11.11 3.01
CA HIS A 103 9.46 10.90 4.45
C HIS A 103 8.44 9.90 5.04
N LEU A 104 8.30 8.72 4.44
CA LEU A 104 7.40 7.69 4.97
C LEU A 104 8.06 6.98 6.16
N GLN A 105 7.44 7.06 7.34
CA GLN A 105 7.84 6.29 8.52
C GLN A 105 6.63 5.69 9.24
N PHE A 106 6.72 4.43 9.63
CA PHE A 106 5.67 3.72 10.35
C PHE A 106 6.06 3.54 11.82
N HIS A 107 5.89 4.60 12.59
CA HIS A 107 6.34 4.63 13.99
C HIS A 107 5.56 3.72 14.94
N ASN A 108 4.35 3.29 14.54
CA ASN A 108 3.45 2.51 15.39
C ASN A 108 3.24 1.07 14.90
N LEU A 109 3.74 0.75 13.71
CA LEU A 109 3.53 -0.55 13.10
C LEU A 109 4.25 -1.64 13.90
N LYS A 110 3.47 -2.60 14.39
CA LYS A 110 3.92 -3.76 15.18
C LYS A 110 3.69 -5.08 14.46
N TYR A 111 2.69 -5.14 13.58
CA TYR A 111 2.31 -6.35 12.85
C TYR A 111 2.21 -6.02 11.37
N LEU A 112 3.03 -6.68 10.56
CA LEU A 112 2.95 -6.60 9.11
C LEU A 112 2.51 -7.95 8.56
N GLU A 113 1.48 -7.94 7.73
CA GLU A 113 1.10 -9.07 6.90
C GLU A 113 1.28 -8.69 5.44
N VAL A 114 2.00 -9.50 4.67
CA VAL A 114 2.16 -9.30 3.25
C VAL A 114 1.71 -10.55 2.52
N ASN A 115 0.66 -10.40 1.71
CA ASN A 115 0.32 -11.39 0.72
C ASN A 115 1.24 -11.20 -0.50
N THR A 116 2.22 -12.08 -0.65
CA THR A 116 3.31 -11.90 -1.61
C THR A 116 3.86 -13.22 -2.14
N TRP A 117 4.52 -13.12 -3.28
CA TRP A 117 5.05 -14.27 -4.01
C TRP A 117 6.57 -14.38 -3.82
N LEU A 118 7.12 -13.53 -2.93
CA LEU A 118 8.53 -13.52 -2.53
C LEU A 118 9.51 -13.38 -3.72
N SER A 119 9.10 -12.63 -4.75
CA SER A 119 10.03 -12.20 -5.79
C SER A 119 11.16 -11.35 -5.18
N ARG A 120 12.27 -11.21 -5.90
CA ARG A 120 13.40 -10.37 -5.47
C ARG A 120 12.94 -8.97 -5.07
N ASP A 121 12.08 -8.36 -5.88
CA ASP A 121 11.59 -7.00 -5.65
C ASP A 121 10.65 -6.92 -4.45
N CYS A 122 9.82 -7.95 -4.24
CA CYS A 122 8.98 -8.05 -3.05
C CYS A 122 9.84 -8.13 -1.78
N VAL A 123 10.91 -8.92 -1.81
CA VAL A 123 11.83 -9.03 -0.68
C VAL A 123 12.52 -7.69 -0.39
N PHE A 124 12.98 -6.98 -1.43
CA PHE A 124 13.54 -5.64 -1.25
C PHE A 124 12.53 -4.65 -0.66
N ALA A 125 11.30 -4.62 -1.18
CA ALA A 125 10.25 -3.75 -0.67
C ALA A 125 9.88 -4.08 0.80
N ILE A 126 9.85 -5.37 1.18
CA ILE A 126 9.64 -5.78 2.57
C ILE A 126 10.78 -5.27 3.46
N ILE A 127 12.04 -5.42 3.02
CA ILE A 127 13.21 -4.95 3.78
C ILE A 127 13.14 -3.43 3.97
N GLU A 128 12.80 -2.67 2.93
CA GLU A 128 12.65 -1.22 3.02
C GLU A 128 11.52 -0.83 3.97
N LEU A 129 10.36 -1.48 3.87
CA LEU A 129 9.24 -1.27 4.80
C LEU A 129 9.67 -1.54 6.25
N MET A 130 10.37 -2.66 6.50
CA MET A 130 10.89 -2.98 7.82
C MET A 130 11.90 -1.93 8.33
N ARG A 131 12.77 -1.43 7.45
CA ARG A 131 13.76 -0.39 7.78
C ARG A 131 13.11 0.90 8.26
N ILE A 132 11.97 1.29 7.67
CA ILE A 132 11.20 2.49 8.07
C ILE A 132 10.17 2.23 9.18
N SER A 133 10.12 1.01 9.72
CA SER A 133 9.14 0.55 10.71
C SER A 133 9.82 -0.05 11.95
N PRO A 134 10.43 0.76 12.82
CA PRO A 134 11.34 0.28 13.87
C PRO A 134 10.67 -0.53 14.99
N LYS A 135 9.33 -0.60 15.04
CA LYS A 135 8.57 -1.31 16.09
C LYS A 135 7.94 -2.62 15.64
N ILE A 136 8.22 -3.09 14.42
CA ILE A 136 7.70 -4.37 13.93
C ILE A 136 8.13 -5.49 14.88
N LYS A 137 7.15 -6.27 15.33
CA LYS A 137 7.34 -7.46 16.16
C LYS A 137 7.01 -8.74 15.42
N ASN A 138 6.07 -8.68 14.49
CA ASN A 138 5.59 -9.83 13.75
C ASN A 138 5.51 -9.51 12.26
N LEU A 139 6.04 -10.43 11.46
CA LEU A 139 5.94 -10.45 10.01
C LEU A 139 5.23 -11.74 9.60
N PHE A 140 4.10 -11.61 8.91
CA PHE A 140 3.36 -12.72 8.32
C PHE A 140 3.47 -12.63 6.81
N LEU A 141 3.98 -13.69 6.19
CA LEU A 141 4.09 -13.80 4.74
C LEU A 141 3.10 -14.88 4.30
N THR A 142 2.13 -14.49 3.49
CA THR A 142 1.10 -15.39 2.97
C THR A 142 1.21 -15.48 1.45
N TYR A 143 0.94 -16.67 0.92
CA TYR A 143 0.99 -16.98 -0.52
C TYR A 143 -0.41 -17.36 -1.00
N TYR A 144 -0.77 -16.96 -2.22
CA TYR A 144 -1.94 -17.47 -2.93
C TYR A 144 -1.56 -18.61 -3.86
#